data_AF-A0A843G9L0-F1
#
_entry.id   AF-A0A843G9L0-F1
#
_cell.length_a   1.000
_cell.length_b   1.000
_cell.length_c   1.000
_cell.angle_alpha   90.00
_cell.angle_beta   90.00
_cell.angle_gamma   90.00
#
_symmetry.space_group_name_H-M   'P 1'
#
loop_
_entity.id
_entity.type
_entity.pdbx_description
1 polymer ?
#
loop_
_entity_poly.entity_id
_entity_poly.type
_entity_poly.pdbx_seq_one_letter_code
_entity_poly.pdbx_strand_id
1 'polypeptide(L)'
;MWNDLEEFILKLAIENSEKTGKKTKIVEIGAGKFQTISKNLSENENIDIVMTDIDPANENIIKDDVFNPNMSIYKDADILFSIRPPAELQEAIMKIRDEVNATLIIKPLFNEDLNMKTKKMKLKNYKRASFYIYER
;
A
#
# COMPACT_ATOMS: atom_id res chain seq x y z
N MET A 1 -10.67 -3.64 12.38
CA MET A 1 -9.96 -4.46 11.37
C MET A 1 -9.34 -3.61 10.27
N TRP A 2 -10.08 -2.68 9.65
CA TRP A 2 -9.49 -1.68 8.74
C TRP A 2 -8.74 -0.59 9.50
N ASN A 3 -9.33 -0.10 10.60
CA ASN A 3 -8.71 0.88 11.49
C ASN A 3 -7.39 0.37 12.09
N ASP A 4 -7.25 -0.94 12.34
CA ASP A 4 -5.99 -1.50 12.86
C ASP A 4 -4.90 -1.53 11.77
N LEU A 5 -5.26 -1.74 10.50
CA LEU A 5 -4.33 -1.62 9.38
C LEU A 5 -3.92 -0.16 9.18
N GLU A 6 -4.89 0.75 9.18
CA GLU A 6 -4.66 2.19 9.11
C GLU A 6 -3.70 2.66 10.21
N GLU A 7 -3.96 2.27 11.46
CA GLU A 7 -3.10 2.61 12.60
C GLU A 7 -1.69 2.07 12.42
N PHE A 8 -1.54 0.85 11.91
CA PHE A 8 -0.23 0.27 11.62
C PHE A 8 0.53 1.05 10.53
N ILE A 9 -0.14 1.37 9.42
CA ILE A 9 0.46 2.14 8.32
C ILE A 9 0.84 3.54 8.82
N LEU A 10 -0.05 4.20 9.57
CA LEU A 10 0.20 5.51 10.17
C LEU A 10 1.44 5.49 11.06
N LYS A 11 1.54 4.50 11.94
CA LYS A 11 2.68 4.34 12.83
C LYS A 11 3.98 4.15 12.03
N LEU A 12 3.98 3.25 11.05
CA LEU A 12 5.13 2.99 10.20
C LEU A 12 5.56 4.26 9.42
N ALA A 13 4.58 5.02 8.93
CA ALA A 13 4.83 6.24 8.18
C ALA A 13 5.40 7.37 9.05
N ILE A 14 4.90 7.53 10.28
CA ILE A 14 5.48 8.49 11.23
C ILE A 14 6.91 8.10 11.57
N GLU A 15 7.16 6.82 11.90
CA GLU A 15 8.52 6.33 12.20
C GLU A 15 9.49 6.54 11.02
N ASN A 16 9.03 6.38 9.77
CA ASN A 16 9.83 6.66 8.59
C ASN A 16 10.09 8.16 8.39
N SER A 17 9.09 9.00 8.65
CA SER A 17 9.24 10.46 8.55
C SER A 17 10.25 10.99 9.57
N GLU A 18 10.16 10.54 10.82
CA GLU A 18 11.09 10.92 11.89
C GLU A 18 12.53 10.49 11.59
N LYS A 19 12.73 9.30 10.99
CA LYS A 19 14.06 8.79 10.62
C LYS A 19 14.69 9.54 9.45
N THR A 20 13.88 9.95 8.48
CA THR A 20 14.36 10.56 7.23
C THR A 20 14.33 12.09 7.25
N GLY A 21 13.57 12.68 8.16
CA GLY A 21 13.29 14.13 8.22
C GLY A 21 12.43 14.61 7.05
N LYS A 22 11.73 13.72 6.35
CA LYS A 22 10.90 14.02 5.17
C LYS A 22 9.55 13.33 5.30
N LYS A 23 8.54 13.85 4.62
CA LYS A 23 7.23 13.18 4.55
C LYS A 23 7.38 11.78 3.96
N THR A 24 6.73 10.81 4.57
CA THR A 24 6.67 9.43 4.07
C THR A 24 5.69 9.38 2.90
N LYS A 25 6.19 8.94 1.74
CA LYS A 25 5.34 8.77 0.56
C LYS A 25 4.68 7.40 0.58
N ILE A 26 3.34 7.40 0.58
CA ILE A 26 2.51 6.19 0.61
C ILE A 26 1.73 6.10 -0.70
N VAL A 27 1.75 4.94 -1.36
CA VAL A 27 0.93 4.70 -2.56
C VAL A 27 -0.07 3.59 -2.29
N GLU A 28 -1.36 3.92 -2.40
CA GLU A 28 -2.45 2.95 -2.43
C GLU A 28 -2.67 2.46 -3.87
N ILE A 29 -2.66 1.15 -4.05
CA ILE A 29 -2.89 0.49 -5.33
C ILE A 29 -4.23 -0.24 -5.30
N GLY A 30 -5.13 0.16 -6.21
CA GLY A 30 -6.49 -0.38 -6.28
C GLY A 30 -7.43 0.25 -5.25
N ALA A 31 -7.33 1.57 -5.05
CA ALA A 31 -8.15 2.30 -4.07
C ALA A 31 -9.66 2.18 -4.34
N GLY A 32 -10.05 2.14 -5.62
CA GLY A 32 -11.43 2.08 -6.08
C GLY A 32 -12.36 3.02 -5.32
N LYS A 33 -13.42 2.43 -4.71
CA LYS A 33 -14.40 3.16 -3.90
C LYS A 33 -14.07 3.21 -2.41
N PHE A 34 -13.07 2.47 -1.95
CA PHE A 34 -12.75 2.36 -0.52
C PHE A 34 -11.57 3.26 -0.17
N GLN A 35 -11.84 4.53 0.07
CA GLN A 35 -10.81 5.55 0.29
C GLN A 35 -10.68 6.00 1.75
N THR A 36 -11.38 5.33 2.67
CA THR A 36 -11.43 5.74 4.08
C THR A 36 -10.04 5.76 4.71
N ILE A 37 -9.24 4.70 4.50
CA ILE A 37 -7.89 4.61 5.06
C ILE A 37 -7.01 5.72 4.49
N SER A 38 -7.00 5.86 3.17
CA SER A 38 -6.15 6.86 2.50
C SER A 38 -6.51 8.28 2.87
N LYS A 39 -7.81 8.57 3.00
CA LYS A 39 -8.28 9.88 3.45
C LYS A 39 -7.82 10.18 4.88
N ASN A 40 -7.95 9.25 5.82
CA ASN A 40 -7.50 9.45 7.19
C ASN A 40 -5.97 9.62 7.27
N LEU A 41 -5.20 8.84 6.50
CA LEU A 41 -3.74 8.99 6.42
C LEU A 41 -3.31 10.34 5.84
N SER A 42 -4.07 10.87 4.87
CA SER A 42 -3.80 12.17 4.24
C SER A 42 -3.92 13.36 5.19
N GLU A 43 -4.64 13.21 6.30
CA GLU A 43 -4.79 14.28 7.30
C GLU A 43 -3.51 14.51 8.11
N ASN A 44 -2.54 13.59 8.05
CA ASN A 44 -1.26 13.74 8.75
C ASN A 44 -0.25 14.50 7.89
N GLU A 45 0.32 15.58 8.45
CA GLU A 45 1.31 16.40 7.75
C GLU A 45 2.60 15.68 7.35
N ASN A 46 2.93 14.57 8.03
CA ASN A 46 4.11 13.74 7.78
C ASN A 46 3.92 12.72 6.66
N ILE A 47 2.74 12.67 6.06
CA ILE A 47 2.37 11.67 5.06
C ILE A 47 2.05 12.37 3.74
N ASP A 48 2.57 11.83 2.66
CA ASP A 48 2.19 12.17 1.30
C ASP A 48 1.53 10.92 0.69
N ILE A 49 0.21 10.94 0.50
CA ILE A 49 -0.52 9.78 0.01
C ILE A 49 -0.99 9.95 -1.42
N VAL A 50 -0.75 8.91 -2.23
CA VAL A 50 -1.15 8.84 -3.63
C VAL A 50 -2.03 7.62 -3.82
N MET A 51 -3.21 7.82 -4.41
CA MET A 51 -4.13 6.72 -4.71
C MET A 51 -4.10 6.42 -6.20
N THR A 52 -4.02 5.14 -6.55
CA THR A 52 -4.00 4.66 -7.95
C THR A 52 -5.08 3.62 -8.19
N ASP A 53 -5.73 3.69 -9.35
CA ASP A 53 -6.71 2.69 -9.80
C ASP A 53 -6.83 2.69 -11.33
N ILE A 54 -7.19 1.55 -11.92
CA ILE A 54 -7.44 1.43 -13.37
C ILE A 54 -8.74 2.15 -13.77
N ASP A 55 -9.72 2.17 -12.87
CA ASP A 55 -11.01 2.84 -13.00
C ASP A 55 -11.22 3.80 -11.81
N PRO A 56 -10.65 5.01 -11.86
CA PRO A 56 -10.69 5.95 -10.75
C PRO A 56 -12.14 6.35 -10.43
N ALA A 57 -12.54 6.12 -9.18
CA ALA A 57 -13.88 6.47 -8.73
C ALA A 57 -14.08 7.99 -8.53
N ASN A 58 -12.99 8.77 -8.45
CA ASN A 58 -13.00 10.23 -8.36
C ASN A 58 -11.66 10.83 -8.83
N GLU A 59 -11.60 12.16 -8.89
CA GLU A 59 -10.44 12.95 -9.34
C GLU A 59 -9.20 12.84 -8.43
N ASN A 60 -9.35 12.39 -7.18
CA ASN A 60 -8.22 12.22 -6.26
C ASN A 60 -7.46 10.90 -6.51
N ILE A 61 -7.99 10.02 -7.34
CA ILE A 61 -7.36 8.77 -7.74
C ILE A 61 -6.71 8.97 -9.10
N ILE A 62 -5.41 8.71 -9.16
CA ILE A 62 -4.66 8.73 -10.42
C ILE A 62 -5.03 7.47 -11.20
N LYS A 63 -5.44 7.66 -12.46
CA LYS A 63 -5.67 6.54 -13.37
C LYS A 63 -4.34 5.89 -13.72
N ASP A 64 -4.12 4.67 -13.24
CA ASP A 64 -2.91 3.89 -13.50
C ASP A 64 -3.25 2.40 -13.63
N ASP A 65 -2.61 1.74 -14.60
CA ASP A 65 -2.72 0.30 -14.76
C ASP A 65 -1.50 -0.36 -14.11
N VAL A 66 -1.72 -1.09 -13.01
CA VAL A 66 -0.62 -1.74 -12.28
C VAL A 66 0.14 -2.79 -13.12
N PHE A 67 -0.46 -3.33 -14.18
CA PHE A 67 0.25 -4.24 -15.09
C PHE A 67 1.21 -3.50 -16.04
N ASN A 68 0.95 -2.22 -16.29
CA ASN A 68 1.82 -1.33 -17.03
C ASN A 68 1.94 0.03 -16.31
N PRO A 69 2.56 0.03 -15.12
CA PRO A 69 2.47 1.13 -14.18
C PRO A 69 3.30 2.32 -14.65
N ASN A 70 2.79 3.53 -14.42
CA ASN A 70 3.61 4.72 -14.57
C ASN A 70 4.54 4.87 -13.36
N MET A 71 5.77 4.39 -13.50
CA MET A 71 6.80 4.41 -12.45
C MET A 71 7.08 5.80 -11.86
N SER A 72 6.73 6.88 -12.56
CA SER A 72 6.83 8.25 -12.03
C SER A 72 5.97 8.46 -10.78
N ILE A 73 4.82 7.76 -10.70
CA ILE A 73 3.89 7.82 -9.56
C ILE A 73 4.53 7.15 -8.34
N TYR A 74 5.12 5.99 -8.54
CA TYR A 74 5.71 5.13 -7.50
C TYR A 74 7.12 5.56 -7.08
N LYS A 75 7.75 6.45 -7.84
CA LYS A 75 9.11 6.93 -7.55
C LYS A 75 9.19 7.52 -6.14
N ASP A 76 10.24 7.14 -5.42
CA ASP A 76 10.49 7.54 -4.02
C ASP A 76 9.35 7.16 -3.05
N ALA A 77 8.52 6.16 -3.38
CA ALA A 77 7.55 5.63 -2.44
C ALA A 77 8.25 4.87 -1.30
N ASP A 78 7.89 5.19 -0.06
CA ASP A 78 8.37 4.48 1.12
C ASP A 78 7.50 3.27 1.44
N ILE A 79 6.19 3.42 1.23
CA ILE A 79 5.18 2.41 1.54
C ILE A 79 4.24 2.25 0.36
N LEU A 80 4.07 1.01 -0.09
CA LEU A 80 3.04 0.60 -1.04
C LEU A 80 2.03 -0.23 -0.28
N PHE A 81 0.73 0.01 -0.47
CA PHE A 81 -0.27 -0.89 0.09
C PHE A 81 -1.43 -1.15 -0.87
N SER A 82 -2.04 -2.32 -0.70
CA SER A 82 -3.21 -2.69 -1.49
C SER A 82 -4.18 -3.53 -0.67
N ILE A 83 -5.47 -3.25 -0.87
CA ILE A 83 -6.57 -3.88 -0.17
C ILE A 83 -7.31 -4.82 -1.13
N ARG A 84 -7.28 -6.11 -0.79
CA ARG A 84 -7.90 -7.20 -1.57
C ARG A 84 -7.43 -7.27 -3.03
N PRO A 85 -6.12 -7.13 -3.34
CA PRO A 85 -5.66 -7.35 -4.71
C PRO A 85 -5.82 -8.84 -5.07
N PRO A 86 -6.36 -9.19 -6.25
CA PRO A 86 -6.29 -10.54 -6.80
C PRO A 86 -4.83 -10.94 -7.06
N ALA A 87 -4.56 -12.24 -7.17
CA ALA A 87 -3.21 -12.79 -7.27
C ALA A 87 -2.36 -12.16 -8.40
N GLU A 88 -2.96 -11.90 -9.56
CA GLU A 88 -2.26 -11.27 -10.69
C GLU A 88 -1.80 -9.84 -10.38
N LEU A 89 -2.63 -9.05 -9.69
CA LEU A 89 -2.24 -7.71 -9.23
C LEU A 89 -1.16 -7.80 -8.15
N GLN A 90 -1.21 -8.80 -7.27
CA GLN A 90 -0.16 -9.00 -6.26
C GLN A 90 1.22 -9.19 -6.89
N GLU A 91 1.32 -9.99 -7.96
CA GLU A 91 2.57 -10.17 -8.71
C GLU A 91 3.04 -8.88 -9.39
N ALA A 92 2.13 -8.11 -9.98
CA ALA A 92 2.45 -6.82 -10.60
C ALA A 92 2.94 -5.79 -9.56
N ILE A 93 2.23 -5.65 -8.43
CA ILE A 93 2.61 -4.76 -7.32
C ILE A 93 3.98 -5.12 -6.75
N MET A 94 4.30 -6.41 -6.66
CA MET A 94 5.63 -6.84 -6.23
C MET A 94 6.74 -6.38 -7.15
N LYS A 95 6.54 -6.40 -8.47
CA LYS A 95 7.54 -5.89 -9.43
C LYS A 95 7.78 -4.40 -9.22
N ILE A 96 6.71 -3.61 -9.05
CA ILE A 96 6.80 -2.18 -8.73
C ILE A 96 7.62 -1.99 -7.46
N ARG A 97 7.28 -2.74 -6.39
CA ARG A 97 8.01 -2.72 -5.13
C ARG A 97 9.50 -2.99 -5.31
N ASP A 98 9.86 -4.02 -6.08
CA ASP A 98 11.25 -4.41 -6.29
C ASP A 98 12.03 -3.34 -7.06
N GLU A 99 11.37 -2.58 -7.95
CA GLU A 99 11.98 -1.42 -8.62
C GLU A 99 12.17 -0.21 -7.69
N VAL A 100 11.17 0.14 -6.87
CA VAL A 100 11.23 1.35 -6.02
C VAL A 100 11.84 1.11 -4.64
N ASN A 101 12.08 -0.15 -4.29
CA ASN A 101 12.57 -0.60 -2.99
C ASN A 101 11.76 -0.07 -1.80
N ALA A 102 10.43 -0.20 -1.88
CA ALA A 102 9.50 0.22 -0.84
C ALA A 102 9.12 -0.92 0.12
N THR A 103 8.53 -0.57 1.26
CA THR A 103 7.79 -1.53 2.08
C THR A 103 6.43 -1.80 1.45
N LEU A 104 6.05 -3.06 1.24
CA LEU A 104 4.78 -3.43 0.63
C LEU A 104 3.87 -4.12 1.64
N ILE A 105 2.63 -3.63 1.77
CA ILE A 105 1.60 -4.17 2.67
C ILE A 105 0.40 -4.64 1.83
N ILE A 106 0.09 -5.93 1.88
CA ILE A 106 -1.05 -6.52 1.19
C ILE A 106 -2.05 -7.06 2.21
N LYS A 107 -3.29 -6.58 2.13
CA LYS A 107 -4.39 -7.12 2.91
C LYS A 107 -5.32 -7.94 2.02
N PRO A 108 -5.18 -9.28 1.96
CA PRO A 108 -6.03 -10.12 1.11
C PRO A 108 -7.48 -10.19 1.61
N LEU A 109 -8.36 -10.73 0.76
CA LEU A 109 -9.71 -11.11 1.16
C LEU A 109 -9.62 -12.20 2.24
N PHE A 110 -10.51 -12.15 3.23
CA PHE A 110 -10.52 -13.12 4.35
C PHE A 110 -10.43 -14.55 3.83
N ASN A 111 -9.53 -15.34 4.43
CA ASN A 111 -9.38 -16.78 4.15
C ASN A 111 -8.81 -17.13 2.75
N GLU A 112 -8.32 -16.14 2.00
CA GLU A 112 -7.53 -16.38 0.80
C GLU A 112 -6.06 -16.48 1.22
N ASP A 113 -5.50 -17.69 1.14
CA ASP A 113 -4.05 -17.88 1.22
C ASP A 113 -3.41 -17.08 0.09
N LEU A 114 -2.52 -16.17 0.46
CA LEU A 114 -1.70 -15.45 -0.54
C LEU A 114 -0.99 -16.53 -1.34
N ASN A 115 -1.27 -16.57 -2.65
CA ASN A 115 -0.79 -17.62 -3.52
C ASN A 115 0.72 -17.81 -3.26
N MET A 116 1.12 -18.99 -2.80
CA MET A 116 2.38 -19.32 -2.11
C MET A 116 3.69 -18.97 -2.87
N LYS A 117 3.60 -18.31 -4.03
CA LYS A 117 4.74 -17.86 -4.83
C LYS A 117 5.47 -16.66 -4.22
N THR A 118 4.83 -15.92 -3.32
CA THR A 118 5.43 -14.77 -2.66
C THR A 118 6.17 -15.15 -1.37
N LYS A 119 7.19 -16.02 -1.45
CA LYS A 119 7.99 -16.47 -0.28
C LYS A 119 8.66 -15.36 0.53
N LYS A 120 8.64 -14.12 0.02
CA LYS A 120 9.28 -12.96 0.63
C LYS A 120 8.35 -12.16 1.55
N MET A 121 7.02 -12.32 1.43
CA MET A 121 6.07 -11.66 2.33
C MET A 121 5.91 -12.43 3.62
N LYS A 122 5.87 -11.70 4.74
CA LYS A 122 5.61 -12.25 6.07
C LYS A 122 4.19 -11.90 6.48
N LEU A 123 3.46 -12.90 7.00
CA LEU A 123 2.18 -12.64 7.65
C LEU A 123 2.43 -11.86 8.95
N LYS A 124 1.85 -10.66 9.04
CA LYS A 124 1.87 -9.82 10.23
C LYS A 124 0.46 -9.75 10.81
N ASN A 125 0.37 -10.09 12.09
CA ASN A 125 -0.83 -9.88 12.88
C ASN A 125 -0.62 -8.63 13.73
N TYR A 126 -1.49 -7.64 13.56
CA TYR A 126 -1.50 -6.42 14.33
C TYR A 126 -2.91 -6.18 14.87
N LYS A 127 -3.06 -6.29 16.20
CA LYS A 127 -4.36 -6.26 16.89
C LYS A 127 -5.34 -7.25 16.22
N ARG A 128 -6.44 -6.74 15.64
CA ARG A 128 -7.47 -7.55 14.96
C ARG A 128 -7.25 -7.64 13.45
N ALA A 129 -6.20 -7.02 12.90
CA ALA A 129 -5.87 -7.08 11.48
C ALA A 129 -4.76 -8.09 11.21
N SER A 130 -5.03 -8.97 10.25
CA SER A 130 -4.01 -9.80 9.60
C SER A 130 -3.78 -9.26 8.19
N PHE A 131 -2.52 -9.07 7.84
CA PHE A 131 -2.04 -8.63 6.53
C PHE A 131 -0.63 -9.15 6.29
N TYR A 132 -0.17 -9.08 5.05
CA TYR A 132 1.16 -9.49 4.66
C TYR A 132 2.01 -8.26 4.46
N ILE A 133 3.25 -8.31 4.96
CA ILE A 133 4.22 -7.23 4.82
C ILE A 133 5.50 -7.76 4.19
N TYR A 134 6.03 -6.98 3.27
CA TYR A 134 7.37 -7.09 2.74
C TYR A 134 8.12 -5.84 3.18
N GLU A 135 9.07 -5.98 4.10
CA GLU A 135 9.88 -4.87 4.60
C GLU A 135 11.01 -4.52 3.62
N ARG A 136 11.33 -3.23 3.51
CA ARG A 136 12.47 -2.71 2.73
C ARG A 136 13.81 -3.25 3.23
#